data_AF-A0A133SHF3-F1
#
_entry.id   AF-A0A133SHF3-F1
#
_cell.length_a   1.000
_cell.length_b   1.000
_cell.length_c   1.000
_cell.angle_alpha   90.00
_cell.angle_beta   90.00
_cell.angle_gamma   90.00
#
_symmetry.space_group_name_H-M   'P 1'
#
loop_
_entity.id
_entity.type
_entity.pdbx_description
1 polymer ?
#
loop_
_entity_poly.entity_id
_entity_poly.type
_entity_poly.pdbx_seq_one_letter_code
_entity_poly.pdbx_strand_id
1 'polypeptide(L)'
;MTVTAICKQADITRATFYLHYVDIYAVLDEVLTEALEISENEVAPETMLAMVLQAGQKADSTAFIKENYAMLPICQRVADHGQYQALFADEDLGPYILQYIFSHQKDSVVPLFQKQFHLDERLAENLYLFLVSGAFAINQHHKWKKDDDWFAIQAMLLRFIGYGSRSFEKET
;
A
#
# COMPACT_ATOMS: atom_id res chain seq x y z
N MET A 1 20.14 10.58 4.30
CA MET A 1 21.03 9.41 4.44
C MET A 1 22.13 9.48 3.37
N THR A 2 23.35 8.94 3.57
CA THR A 2 24.42 8.90 2.54
C THR A 2 25.06 7.51 2.42
N VAL A 3 25.64 7.18 1.26
CA VAL A 3 26.39 5.93 1.04
C VAL A 3 27.50 5.75 2.09
N THR A 4 28.23 6.83 2.41
CA THR A 4 29.29 6.78 3.44
C THR A 4 28.72 6.41 4.82
N ALA A 5 27.57 6.97 5.20
CA ALA A 5 26.94 6.66 6.48
C ALA A 5 26.48 5.18 6.56
N ILE A 6 25.87 4.68 5.48
CA ILE A 6 25.46 3.28 5.36
C ILE A 6 26.67 2.35 5.46
N CYS A 7 27.72 2.60 4.67
CA CYS A 7 28.95 1.81 4.68
C CYS A 7 29.58 1.75 6.07
N LYS A 8 29.61 2.89 6.80
CA LYS A 8 30.12 2.96 8.16
C LYS A 8 29.29 2.13 9.14
N GLN A 9 27.97 2.14 9.01
CA GLN A 9 27.07 1.38 9.89
C GLN A 9 27.14 -0.13 9.61
N ALA A 10 27.30 -0.51 8.35
CA ALA A 10 27.38 -1.90 7.90
C ALA A 10 28.80 -2.50 7.98
N ASP A 11 29.80 -1.73 8.41
CA ASP A 11 31.22 -2.13 8.45
C ASP A 11 31.76 -2.62 7.10
N ILE A 12 31.41 -1.92 6.01
CA ILE A 12 31.88 -2.22 4.65
C ILE A 12 32.57 -1.01 4.01
N THR A 13 33.35 -1.26 2.97
CA THR A 13 33.95 -0.18 2.17
C THR A 13 32.95 0.35 1.13
N ARG A 14 33.16 1.60 0.67
CA ARG A 14 32.43 2.14 -0.49
C ARG A 14 32.63 1.30 -1.75
N ALA A 15 33.83 0.73 -1.93
CA ALA A 15 34.10 -0.16 -3.08
C ALA A 15 33.19 -1.39 -3.01
N THR A 16 33.05 -2.02 -1.84
CA THR A 16 32.13 -3.14 -1.60
C THR A 16 30.68 -2.72 -1.87
N PHE A 17 30.23 -1.56 -1.41
CA PHE A 17 28.88 -1.06 -1.69
C PHE A 17 28.59 -1.00 -3.20
N TYR A 18 29.50 -0.38 -3.97
CA TYR A 18 29.31 -0.22 -5.42
C TYR A 18 29.52 -1.50 -6.23
N LEU A 19 29.93 -2.62 -5.62
CA LEU A 19 29.85 -3.94 -6.26
C LEU A 19 28.40 -4.46 -6.33
N HIS A 20 27.53 -4.00 -5.44
CA HIS A 20 26.16 -4.49 -5.31
C HIS A 20 25.12 -3.44 -5.73
N TYR A 21 25.37 -2.17 -5.43
CA TYR A 21 24.38 -1.10 -5.61
C TYR A 21 24.96 0.08 -6.38
N VAL A 22 24.24 0.54 -7.41
CA VAL A 22 24.62 1.71 -8.19
C VAL A 22 24.51 3.00 -7.36
N ASP A 23 23.53 3.08 -6.46
CA ASP A 23 23.29 4.20 -5.57
C ASP A 23 22.47 3.79 -4.34
N ILE A 24 22.04 4.78 -3.55
CA ILE A 24 21.22 4.55 -2.35
C ILE A 24 19.77 4.17 -2.68
N TYR A 25 19.26 4.52 -3.86
CA TYR A 25 17.90 4.17 -4.26
C TYR A 25 17.80 2.70 -4.63
N ALA A 26 18.84 2.11 -5.22
CA ALA A 26 18.89 0.66 -5.42
C ALA A 26 18.81 -0.13 -4.10
N VAL A 27 19.42 0.39 -3.03
CA VAL A 27 19.27 -0.18 -1.67
C VAL A 27 17.85 0.05 -1.14
N LEU A 28 17.30 1.25 -1.32
CA LEU A 28 15.94 1.56 -0.90
C LEU A 28 14.92 0.63 -1.58
N ASP A 29 15.06 0.38 -2.88
CA ASP A 29 14.19 -0.50 -3.65
C ASP A 29 14.22 -1.94 -3.12
N GLU A 30 15.41 -2.47 -2.78
CA GLU A 30 15.54 -3.80 -2.17
C GLU A 30 14.87 -3.84 -0.79
N VAL A 31 15.07 -2.82 0.04
CA VAL A 31 14.43 -2.72 1.37
C VAL A 31 12.90 -2.59 1.24
N LEU A 32 12.41 -1.84 0.24
CA LEU A 32 10.98 -1.73 -0.02
C LEU A 32 10.39 -3.04 -0.56
N THR A 33 11.14 -3.77 -1.41
CA THR A 33 10.75 -5.12 -1.85
C THR A 33 10.58 -6.04 -0.66
N GLU A 34 11.58 -6.12 0.21
CA GLU A 34 11.54 -6.93 1.42
C GLU A 34 10.36 -6.55 2.32
N ALA A 35 10.11 -5.24 2.52
CA ALA A 35 8.99 -4.76 3.32
C ALA A 35 7.63 -5.15 2.74
N LEU A 36 7.48 -5.11 1.41
CA LEU A 36 6.27 -5.53 0.73
C LEU A 36 6.07 -7.04 0.84
N GLU A 37 7.09 -7.84 0.52
CA GLU A 37 7.05 -9.31 0.57
C GLU A 37 6.70 -9.84 1.96
N ILE A 38 7.28 -9.28 3.02
CA ILE A 38 6.96 -9.67 4.40
C ILE A 38 5.51 -9.31 4.77
N SER A 39 4.96 -8.27 4.15
CA SER A 39 3.60 -7.80 4.39
C SER A 39 2.55 -8.49 3.53
N GLU A 40 2.96 -9.24 2.50
CA GLU A 40 2.08 -10.05 1.69
C GLU A 40 1.38 -11.11 2.53
N ASN A 41 0.16 -11.43 2.12
CA ASN A 41 -0.59 -12.55 2.67
C ASN A 41 -0.82 -13.56 1.54
N GLU A 42 -1.10 -14.82 1.88
CA GLU A 42 -1.40 -15.86 0.89
C GLU A 42 -2.79 -15.69 0.24
N VAL A 43 -3.38 -14.50 0.36
CA VAL A 43 -4.77 -14.24 -0.03
C VAL A 43 -4.78 -13.70 -1.44
N ALA A 44 -5.59 -14.32 -2.30
CA ALA A 44 -5.71 -13.88 -3.69
C ALA A 44 -6.20 -12.41 -3.77
N PRO A 45 -5.65 -11.60 -4.71
CA PRO A 45 -6.05 -10.20 -4.92
C PRO A 45 -7.57 -10.01 -5.07
N GLU A 46 -8.26 -10.93 -5.73
CA GLU A 46 -9.73 -10.95 -5.86
C GLU A 46 -10.43 -10.98 -4.50
N THR A 47 -9.90 -11.77 -3.57
CA THR A 47 -10.47 -11.93 -2.23
C THR A 47 -10.24 -10.66 -1.40
N MET A 48 -9.08 -10.04 -1.53
CA MET A 48 -8.80 -8.74 -0.91
C MET A 48 -9.74 -7.66 -1.44
N LEU A 49 -9.94 -7.57 -2.76
CA LEU A 49 -10.87 -6.61 -3.36
C LEU A 49 -12.31 -6.87 -2.91
N ALA A 50 -12.75 -8.13 -2.90
CA ALA A 50 -14.07 -8.51 -2.41
C ALA A 50 -14.27 -8.10 -0.95
N MET A 51 -13.26 -8.27 -0.09
CA MET A 51 -13.31 -7.83 1.30
C MET A 51 -13.45 -6.30 1.39
N VAL A 52 -12.64 -5.53 0.65
CA VAL A 52 -12.72 -4.07 0.62
C VAL A 52 -14.12 -3.59 0.23
N LEU A 53 -14.70 -4.18 -0.82
CA LEU A 53 -16.05 -3.85 -1.27
C LEU A 53 -17.11 -4.24 -0.23
N GLN A 54 -16.96 -5.38 0.44
CA GLN A 54 -17.86 -5.81 1.52
C GLN A 54 -17.76 -4.92 2.75
N ALA A 55 -16.55 -4.51 3.15
CA ALA A 55 -16.31 -3.64 4.29
C ALA A 55 -17.10 -2.33 4.17
N GLY A 56 -17.20 -1.79 2.96
CA GLY A 56 -17.99 -0.60 2.69
C GLY A 56 -19.51 -0.77 2.87
N GLN A 57 -20.00 -2.01 2.88
CA GLN A 57 -21.42 -2.36 2.92
C GLN A 57 -21.88 -2.91 4.29
N LYS A 58 -20.95 -3.16 5.22
CA LYS A 58 -21.29 -3.63 6.57
C LYS A 58 -21.86 -2.50 7.43
N ALA A 59 -22.88 -2.82 8.24
CA ALA A 59 -23.46 -1.90 9.21
C ALA A 59 -22.41 -1.45 10.25
N ASP A 60 -21.66 -2.41 10.80
CA ASP A 60 -20.48 -2.17 11.62
C ASP A 60 -19.20 -2.45 10.81
N SER A 61 -18.86 -1.49 9.95
CA SER A 61 -17.65 -1.56 9.11
C SER A 61 -16.37 -1.51 9.94
N THR A 62 -16.36 -0.78 11.06
CA THR A 62 -15.20 -0.66 11.95
C THR A 62 -14.85 -2.00 12.60
N ALA A 63 -15.81 -2.71 13.18
CA ALA A 63 -15.57 -4.04 13.74
C ALA A 63 -15.13 -5.02 12.64
N PHE A 64 -15.78 -4.99 11.48
CA PHE A 64 -15.43 -5.85 10.35
C PHE A 64 -13.98 -5.66 9.90
N ILE A 65 -13.50 -4.42 9.79
CA ILE A 65 -12.12 -4.13 9.39
C ILE A 65 -11.12 -4.62 10.45
N LYS A 66 -11.43 -4.47 11.74
CA LYS A 66 -10.57 -4.96 12.83
C LYS A 66 -10.43 -6.49 12.79
N GLU A 67 -11.54 -7.20 12.61
CA GLU A 67 -11.56 -8.66 12.51
C GLU A 67 -10.85 -9.18 11.26
N ASN A 68 -10.88 -8.40 10.18
CA ASN A 68 -10.31 -8.76 8.87
C ASN A 68 -9.06 -7.94 8.54
N TYR A 69 -8.36 -7.44 9.56
CA TYR A 69 -7.26 -6.48 9.37
C TYR A 69 -6.21 -7.01 8.40
N ALA A 70 -5.81 -8.28 8.54
CA ALA A 70 -4.81 -8.94 7.69
C ALA A 70 -5.19 -8.97 6.18
N MET A 71 -6.47 -8.79 5.85
CA MET A 71 -6.98 -8.76 4.47
C MET A 71 -6.91 -7.35 3.85
N LEU A 72 -6.59 -6.31 4.63
CA LEU A 72 -6.42 -4.96 4.09
C LEU A 72 -5.25 -4.92 3.09
N PRO A 73 -5.34 -4.05 2.05
CA PRO A 73 -4.27 -3.86 1.09
C PRO A 73 -2.92 -3.59 1.77
N ILE A 74 -1.83 -4.04 1.15
CA ILE A 74 -0.48 -3.94 1.72
C ILE A 74 -0.13 -2.50 2.10
N CYS A 75 -0.53 -1.50 1.31
CA CYS A 75 -0.31 -0.09 1.63
C CYS A 75 -0.92 0.37 2.97
N GLN A 76 -1.86 -0.39 3.53
CA GLN A 76 -2.44 -0.16 4.85
C GLN A 76 -1.65 -0.78 5.99
N ARG A 77 -0.85 -1.83 5.70
CA ARG A 77 -0.20 -2.70 6.70
C ARG A 77 1.32 -2.72 6.64
N VAL A 78 1.93 -2.21 5.57
CA VAL A 78 3.37 -2.35 5.31
C VAL A 78 4.26 -1.78 6.43
N ALA A 79 3.78 -0.75 7.14
CA ALA A 79 4.48 -0.15 8.27
C ALA A 79 4.18 -0.81 9.64
N ASP A 80 3.40 -1.89 9.68
CA ASP A 80 3.16 -2.66 10.92
C ASP A 80 4.45 -3.36 11.38
N HIS A 81 5.34 -3.65 10.44
CA HIS A 81 6.69 -4.12 10.70
C HIS A 81 7.57 -2.94 11.14
N GLY A 82 7.78 -2.83 12.46
CA GLY A 82 8.47 -1.71 13.09
C GLY A 82 9.85 -1.38 12.50
N GLN A 83 10.54 -2.36 11.91
CA GLN A 83 11.84 -2.15 11.25
C GLN A 83 11.77 -1.27 9.99
N TYR A 84 10.62 -1.21 9.32
CA TYR A 84 10.41 -0.37 8.13
C TYR A 84 9.61 0.91 8.42
N GLN A 85 8.96 1.00 9.58
CA GLN A 85 8.05 2.10 9.91
C GLN A 85 8.67 3.49 9.71
N ALA A 86 9.97 3.65 10.02
CA ALA A 86 10.67 4.92 9.86
C ALA A 86 10.74 5.39 8.39
N LEU A 87 10.84 4.47 7.42
CA LEU A 87 10.85 4.80 5.99
C LEU A 87 9.50 5.35 5.56
N PHE A 88 8.42 4.70 5.98
CA PHE A 88 7.06 5.08 5.61
C PHE A 88 6.58 6.37 6.29
N ALA A 89 7.12 6.67 7.48
CA ALA A 89 6.86 7.91 8.21
C ALA A 89 7.67 9.10 7.69
N ASP A 90 8.65 8.89 6.81
CA ASP A 90 9.45 9.96 6.21
C ASP A 90 8.66 10.64 5.08
N GLU A 91 8.35 11.93 5.27
CA GLU A 91 7.56 12.71 4.31
C GLU A 91 8.33 12.98 3.00
N ASP A 92 9.66 13.06 3.05
CA ASP A 92 10.50 13.30 1.88
C ASP A 92 10.57 12.05 0.98
N LEU A 93 10.50 10.85 1.58
CA LEU A 93 10.47 9.58 0.85
C LEU A 93 9.05 9.20 0.38
N GLY A 94 8.01 9.83 0.92
CA GLY A 94 6.61 9.50 0.65
C GLY A 94 6.27 9.34 -0.84
N PRO A 95 6.53 10.35 -1.70
CA PRO A 95 6.25 10.27 -3.13
C PRO A 95 6.98 9.12 -3.83
N TYR A 96 8.23 8.85 -3.44
CA TYR A 96 9.03 7.76 -4.01
C TYR A 96 8.44 6.41 -3.63
N ILE A 97 8.17 6.20 -2.34
CA ILE A 97 7.62 4.95 -1.80
C ILE A 97 6.23 4.67 -2.40
N LEU A 98 5.38 5.69 -2.52
CA LEU A 98 4.07 5.55 -3.16
C LEU A 98 4.20 5.08 -4.60
N GLN A 99 5.09 5.71 -5.39
CA GLN A 99 5.33 5.30 -6.77
C GLN A 99 5.89 3.88 -6.86
N TYR A 100 6.72 3.48 -5.90
CA TYR A 100 7.26 2.14 -5.79
C TYR A 100 6.15 1.11 -5.54
N ILE A 101 5.32 1.32 -4.52
CA ILE A 101 4.16 0.46 -4.20
C ILE A 101 3.22 0.34 -5.41
N PHE A 102 2.88 1.48 -6.02
CA PHE A 102 2.02 1.49 -7.20
C PHE A 102 2.61 0.63 -8.32
N SER A 103 3.88 0.85 -8.66
CA SER A 103 4.55 0.15 -9.76
C SER A 103 4.68 -1.35 -9.50
N HIS A 104 4.93 -1.73 -8.23
CA HIS A 104 5.07 -3.13 -7.83
C HIS A 104 3.75 -3.92 -7.92
N GLN A 105 2.61 -3.28 -7.62
CA GLN A 105 1.32 -3.96 -7.54
C GLN A 105 0.41 -3.72 -8.75
N LYS A 106 0.69 -2.73 -9.62
CA LYS A 106 -0.22 -2.37 -10.72
C LYS A 106 -0.53 -3.56 -11.65
N ASP A 107 0.46 -4.42 -11.93
CA ASP A 107 0.32 -5.50 -12.91
C ASP A 107 -0.65 -6.60 -12.42
N SER A 108 -0.85 -6.71 -11.09
CA SER A 108 -1.85 -7.61 -10.50
C SER A 108 -3.19 -6.92 -10.24
N VAL A 109 -3.18 -5.64 -9.85
CA VAL A 109 -4.38 -4.90 -9.44
C VAL A 109 -5.15 -4.31 -10.62
N VAL A 110 -4.48 -3.80 -11.65
CA VAL A 110 -5.17 -3.16 -12.79
C VAL A 110 -6.05 -4.16 -13.56
N PRO A 111 -5.59 -5.37 -13.92
CA PRO A 111 -6.46 -6.36 -14.57
C PRO A 111 -7.66 -6.77 -13.71
N LEU A 112 -7.46 -6.81 -12.38
CA LEU A 112 -8.54 -7.09 -11.43
C LEU A 112 -9.62 -6.00 -11.49
N PHE A 113 -9.23 -4.73 -11.53
CA PHE A 113 -10.17 -3.61 -11.64
C PHE A 113 -10.87 -3.56 -12.99
N GLN A 114 -10.17 -3.84 -14.09
CA GLN A 114 -10.79 -3.96 -15.41
C GLN A 114 -11.89 -5.04 -15.40
N LYS A 115 -11.60 -6.20 -14.80
CA LYS A 115 -12.56 -7.31 -14.69
C LYS A 115 -13.73 -6.99 -13.76
N GLN A 116 -13.45 -6.45 -12.58
CA GLN A 116 -14.46 -6.23 -11.53
C GLN A 116 -15.38 -5.04 -11.82
N PHE A 117 -14.84 -3.99 -12.45
CA PHE A 117 -15.54 -2.72 -12.68
C PHE A 117 -15.80 -2.44 -14.17
N HIS A 118 -15.47 -3.37 -15.06
CA HIS A 118 -15.66 -3.24 -16.52
C HIS A 118 -14.98 -2.00 -17.13
N LEU A 119 -13.82 -1.62 -16.57
CA LEU A 119 -13.07 -0.44 -16.99
C LEU A 119 -12.05 -0.78 -18.09
N ASP A 120 -11.73 0.20 -18.94
CA ASP A 120 -10.51 0.13 -19.75
C ASP A 120 -9.26 0.24 -18.87
N GLU A 121 -8.10 -0.13 -19.43
CA GLU A 121 -6.82 -0.17 -18.70
C GLU A 121 -6.47 1.19 -18.08
N ARG A 122 -6.63 2.27 -18.85
CA ARG A 122 -6.32 3.64 -18.41
C ARG A 122 -7.20 4.04 -17.23
N LEU A 123 -8.49 3.78 -17.28
CA LEU A 123 -9.42 4.09 -16.19
C LEU A 123 -9.16 3.24 -14.95
N ALA A 124 -8.88 1.94 -15.12
CA ALA A 124 -8.52 1.05 -14.02
C ALA A 124 -7.22 1.46 -13.34
N GLU A 125 -6.19 1.82 -14.12
CA GLU A 125 -4.90 2.31 -13.60
C GLU A 125 -5.06 3.62 -12.83
N ASN A 126 -5.85 4.58 -13.35
CA ASN A 126 -6.09 5.85 -12.66
C ASN A 126 -6.95 5.67 -11.39
N LEU A 127 -7.92 4.75 -11.41
CA LEU A 127 -8.67 4.38 -10.21
C LEU A 127 -7.74 3.76 -9.15
N TYR A 128 -6.85 2.85 -9.55
CA TYR A 128 -5.87 2.27 -8.65
C TYR A 128 -4.93 3.34 -8.08
N LEU A 129 -4.38 4.21 -8.92
CA LEU A 129 -3.53 5.33 -8.51
C LEU A 129 -4.24 6.20 -7.46
N PHE A 130 -5.50 6.58 -7.71
CA PHE A 130 -6.29 7.38 -6.77
C PHE A 130 -6.45 6.67 -5.42
N LEU A 131 -6.83 5.39 -5.42
CA LEU A 131 -7.08 4.63 -4.21
C LEU A 131 -5.80 4.41 -3.39
N VAL A 132 -4.69 4.01 -4.01
CA VAL A 132 -3.43 3.79 -3.31
C VAL A 132 -2.84 5.10 -2.79
N SER A 133 -2.94 6.19 -3.56
CA SER A 133 -2.48 7.51 -3.13
C SER A 133 -3.27 8.01 -1.93
N GLY A 134 -4.61 7.89 -1.97
CA GLY A 134 -5.48 8.29 -0.86
C GLY A 134 -5.22 7.47 0.40
N ALA A 135 -5.11 6.15 0.28
CA ALA A 135 -4.78 5.27 1.40
C ALA A 135 -3.42 5.62 2.04
N PHE A 136 -2.39 5.79 1.20
CA PHE A 136 -1.04 6.12 1.66
C PHE A 136 -0.99 7.49 2.36
N ALA A 137 -1.62 8.50 1.78
CA ALA A 137 -1.68 9.84 2.36
C ALA A 137 -2.37 9.86 3.74
N ILE A 138 -3.47 9.11 3.90
CA ILE A 138 -4.13 8.97 5.20
C ILE A 138 -3.23 8.26 6.21
N ASN A 139 -2.50 7.21 5.81
CA ASN A 139 -1.55 6.55 6.69
C ASN A 139 -0.41 7.46 7.14
N GLN A 140 0.19 8.22 6.22
CA GLN A 140 1.20 9.22 6.59
C GLN A 140 0.65 10.30 7.52
N HIS A 141 -0.54 10.83 7.23
CA HIS A 141 -1.19 11.84 8.08
C HIS A 141 -1.39 11.35 9.52
N HIS A 142 -1.75 10.07 9.67
CA HIS A 142 -1.91 9.41 10.98
C HIS A 142 -0.62 8.82 11.54
N LYS A 143 0.54 9.10 10.93
CA LYS A 143 1.86 8.60 11.34
C LYS A 143 1.88 7.09 11.49
N TRP A 144 1.14 6.40 10.63
CA TRP A 144 1.00 4.94 10.60
C TRP A 144 0.45 4.32 11.90
N LYS A 145 -0.18 5.10 12.77
CA LYS A 145 -0.81 4.62 14.00
C LYS A 145 -2.19 4.01 13.70
N LYS A 146 -2.42 2.77 14.15
CA LYS A 146 -3.68 2.02 13.96
C LYS A 146 -4.57 2.08 15.20
N ASP A 147 -4.98 3.27 15.59
CA ASP A 147 -5.92 3.46 16.70
C ASP A 147 -7.39 3.45 16.25
N ASP A 148 -8.31 3.55 17.22
CA ASP A 148 -9.75 3.52 16.95
C ASP A 148 -10.19 4.62 15.97
N ASP A 149 -9.56 5.80 16.04
CA ASP A 149 -9.83 6.90 15.10
C ASP A 149 -9.42 6.53 13.68
N TRP A 150 -8.23 5.93 13.50
CA TRP A 150 -7.81 5.41 12.20
C TRP A 150 -8.80 4.38 11.65
N PHE A 151 -9.25 3.42 12.47
CA PHE A 151 -10.24 2.42 12.04
C PHE A 151 -11.59 3.05 11.66
N ALA A 152 -12.04 4.07 12.38
CA ALA A 152 -13.26 4.80 12.03
C ALA A 152 -13.11 5.54 10.68
N ILE A 153 -11.96 6.14 10.42
CA ILE A 153 -11.67 6.82 9.14
C ILE A 153 -11.61 5.81 7.99
N GLN A 154 -10.91 4.68 8.15
CA GLN A 154 -10.87 3.65 7.11
C GLN A 154 -12.27 3.08 6.84
N ALA A 155 -13.09 2.85 7.87
CA ALA A 155 -14.47 2.42 7.70
C ALA A 155 -15.29 3.41 6.86
N MET A 156 -15.14 4.71 7.12
CA MET A 156 -15.79 5.76 6.34
C MET A 156 -15.30 5.78 4.88
N LEU A 157 -13.99 5.69 4.64
CA LEU A 157 -13.41 5.70 3.29
C LEU A 157 -13.79 4.45 2.50
N LEU A 158 -13.72 3.26 3.10
CA LEU A 158 -14.14 2.02 2.45
C LEU A 158 -15.65 2.01 2.17
N ARG A 159 -16.47 2.66 3.00
CA ARG A 159 -17.88 2.91 2.69
C ARG A 159 -18.04 3.79 1.47
N PHE A 160 -17.32 4.91 1.40
CA PHE A 160 -17.34 5.78 0.22
C PHE A 160 -16.95 5.01 -1.05
N ILE A 161 -15.86 4.25 -1.00
CA ILE A 161 -15.36 3.43 -2.12
C ILE A 161 -16.37 2.34 -2.51
N GLY A 162 -16.87 1.57 -1.54
CA GLY A 162 -17.77 0.43 -1.80
C GLY A 162 -19.17 0.84 -2.28
N TYR A 163 -19.67 2.02 -1.90
CA TYR A 163 -20.89 2.57 -2.51
C TYR A 163 -20.63 3.25 -3.84
N GLY A 164 -19.50 3.94 -3.99
CA GLY A 164 -19.07 4.54 -5.25
C GLY A 164 -18.89 3.50 -6.35
N SER A 165 -18.33 2.33 -6.03
CA SER A 165 -18.11 1.25 -7.01
C SER A 165 -19.39 0.67 -7.61
N ARG A 166 -20.54 0.78 -6.92
CA ARG A 166 -21.83 0.27 -7.41
C ARG A 166 -22.32 1.00 -8.67
N SER A 167 -21.81 2.18 -8.98
CA SER A 167 -22.13 2.82 -10.26
C SER A 167 -21.64 1.99 -11.44
N PHE A 168 -20.51 1.29 -11.29
CA PHE A 168 -19.94 0.43 -12.33
C PHE A 168 -20.71 -0.89 -12.49
N GLU A 169 -21.41 -1.35 -11.46
CA GLU A 169 -22.26 -2.56 -11.52
C GLU A 169 -23.55 -2.35 -12.33
N LYS A 170 -23.98 -1.09 -12.53
CA LYS A 170 -25.24 -0.76 -13.24
C LYS A 170 -25.07 -0.49 -14.73
N GLU A 171 -23.84 -0.48 -15.22
CA GLU A 171 -23.52 -0.26 -16.65
C GLU A 171 -23.37 -1.57 -17.44
N THR A 172 -23.70 -2.72 -16.82
CA THR A 172 -23.88 -4.02 -17.47
C THR A 172 -25.35 -4.42 -17.54
#